data_AF-A0A6A4EEW6-F1
#
_entry.id   AF-A0A6A4EEW6-F1
#
_cell.length_a   1.000
_cell.length_b   1.000
_cell.length_c   1.000
_cell.angle_alpha   90.00
_cell.angle_beta   90.00
_cell.angle_gamma   90.00
#
_symmetry.space_group_name_H-M   'P 1'
#
loop_
_entity.id
_entity.type
_entity.pdbx_description
1 polymer ?
#
loop_
_entity_poly.entity_id
_entity_poly.type
_entity_poly.pdbx_seq_one_letter_code
_entity_poly.pdbx_strand_id
1 'polypeptide(L)'
;MWNDVIIPSLETYVDIFGGGKIPQKFVVPSEVPWPEEAWGKHLGYILCDLRSKGTYFGFYGRDIEKLGELGLNQKLSSRAWKERVAPLLDLCMELHGEEEVPHDFVIPSEAPWDEKMWGVRLGLIVARNPQCAPRKILTISACKYNTKPLNDLSAVDEEAFGYEGIGILVVSGVPELSAKRGDLLPLAFAFANLPDNIKPKFELPEAFYNFG
;
A
#
# COMPACT_ATOMS: atom_id res chain seq x y z
N MET A 1 -9.30 -28.35 -0.07
CA MET A 1 -7.95 -27.84 -0.44
C MET A 1 -7.43 -26.77 0.53
N TRP A 2 -8.06 -25.61 0.72
CA TRP A 2 -7.51 -24.60 1.63
C TRP A 2 -7.47 -25.09 3.08
N ASN A 3 -8.63 -25.51 3.61
CA ASN A 3 -8.76 -26.01 4.98
C ASN A 3 -8.21 -27.43 5.17
N ASP A 4 -8.23 -28.25 4.12
CA ASP A 4 -7.85 -29.68 4.24
C ASP A 4 -6.36 -29.93 3.96
N VAL A 5 -5.73 -29.06 3.17
CA VAL A 5 -4.35 -29.24 2.71
C VAL A 5 -3.46 -28.09 3.12
N ILE A 6 -3.81 -26.86 2.74
CA ILE A 6 -2.90 -25.71 2.91
C ILE A 6 -2.74 -25.38 4.39
N ILE A 7 -3.82 -25.09 5.11
CA ILE A 7 -3.75 -24.69 6.52
C ILE A 7 -3.09 -25.77 7.41
N PRO A 8 -3.49 -27.06 7.35
CA PRO A 8 -2.84 -28.09 8.17
C PRO A 8 -1.36 -28.26 7.84
N SER A 9 -0.96 -28.13 6.56
CA SER A 9 0.46 -28.17 6.19
C SER A 9 1.24 -26.97 6.72
N LEU A 10 0.63 -25.78 6.80
CA LEU A 10 1.27 -24.60 7.37
C LEU A 10 1.47 -24.77 8.88
N GLU A 11 0.48 -25.30 9.58
CA GLU A 11 0.56 -25.63 11.01
C GLU A 11 1.70 -26.64 11.25
N THR A 12 1.71 -27.75 10.51
CA THR A 12 2.78 -28.76 10.59
C THR A 12 4.16 -28.18 10.27
N TYR A 13 4.26 -27.30 9.27
CA TYR A 13 5.54 -26.64 8.95
C TYR A 13 6.06 -25.80 10.10
N VAL A 14 5.18 -24.99 10.70
CA VAL A 14 5.53 -24.10 11.83
C VAL A 14 5.94 -24.91 13.05
N ASP A 15 5.26 -26.02 13.33
CA ASP A 15 5.57 -26.92 14.44
C ASP A 15 6.96 -27.57 14.29
N ILE A 16 7.33 -27.98 13.07
CA ILE A 16 8.60 -28.68 12.81
C ILE A 16 9.78 -27.71 12.71
N PHE A 17 9.63 -26.64 11.94
CA PHE A 17 10.77 -25.79 11.54
C PHE A 17 10.85 -24.47 12.32
N GLY A 18 9.77 -24.07 12.99
CA GLY A 18 9.67 -22.78 13.64
C GLY A 18 9.49 -21.63 12.64
N GLY A 19 8.36 -20.93 12.76
CA GLY A 19 8.08 -19.70 12.03
C GLY A 19 7.58 -19.87 10.59
N GLY A 20 7.00 -18.79 10.04
CA GLY A 20 6.25 -18.80 8.78
C GLY A 20 7.05 -18.51 7.49
N LYS A 21 8.37 -18.74 7.46
CA LYS A 21 9.20 -18.46 6.26
C LYS A 21 9.43 -19.70 5.42
N ILE A 22 8.41 -20.11 4.67
CA ILE A 22 8.44 -21.31 3.82
C ILE A 22 9.23 -21.05 2.53
N PRO A 23 10.25 -21.87 2.18
CA PRO A 23 10.97 -21.77 0.92
C PRO A 23 10.04 -21.98 -0.29
N GLN A 24 10.25 -21.22 -1.36
CA GLN A 24 9.40 -21.31 -2.57
C GLN A 24 9.36 -22.73 -3.18
N LYS A 25 10.49 -23.46 -3.13
CA LYS A 25 10.58 -24.82 -3.67
C LYS A 25 10.18 -25.91 -2.67
N PHE A 26 9.66 -25.52 -1.50
CA PHE A 26 9.27 -26.49 -0.47
C PHE A 26 8.13 -27.38 -0.99
N VAL A 27 8.33 -28.68 -0.83
CA VAL A 27 7.38 -29.74 -1.14
C VAL A 27 7.08 -30.46 0.15
N VAL A 28 5.80 -30.69 0.42
CA VAL A 28 5.37 -31.41 1.61
C VAL A 28 5.88 -32.85 1.55
N PRO A 29 6.65 -33.31 2.56
CA PRO A 29 7.11 -34.69 2.67
C PRO A 29 5.94 -35.68 2.74
N SER A 30 6.14 -36.88 2.17
CA SER A 30 5.16 -37.96 2.18
C SER A 30 5.25 -38.82 3.43
N GLU A 31 5.23 -38.20 4.61
CA GLU A 31 5.40 -38.86 5.89
C GLU A 31 4.67 -38.14 7.02
N VAL A 32 4.43 -38.85 8.12
CA VAL A 32 3.89 -38.27 9.37
C VAL A 32 4.92 -37.27 9.92
N PRO A 33 4.52 -36.08 10.42
CA PRO A 33 3.16 -35.64 10.77
C PRO A 33 2.39 -34.90 9.67
N TRP A 34 2.89 -34.87 8.43
CA TRP A 34 2.21 -34.14 7.35
C TRP A 34 0.88 -34.79 6.96
N PRO A 35 -0.16 -33.99 6.67
CA PRO A 35 -1.43 -34.51 6.17
C PRO A 35 -1.23 -35.31 4.87
N GLU A 36 -1.83 -36.50 4.77
CA GLU A 36 -1.66 -37.37 3.61
C GLU A 36 -2.09 -36.69 2.30
N GLU A 37 -3.17 -35.91 2.33
CA GLU A 37 -3.64 -35.14 1.16
C GLU A 37 -2.65 -34.07 0.69
N ALA A 38 -1.75 -33.64 1.58
CA ALA A 38 -0.74 -32.65 1.30
C ALA A 38 0.56 -33.23 0.74
N TRP A 39 0.77 -34.55 0.83
CA TRP A 39 1.99 -35.21 0.40
C TRP A 39 2.33 -34.90 -1.07
N GLY A 40 3.58 -34.50 -1.31
CA GLY A 40 4.07 -34.12 -2.64
C GLY A 40 3.53 -32.79 -3.17
N LYS A 41 2.70 -32.06 -2.42
CA LYS A 41 2.22 -30.74 -2.84
C LYS A 41 3.32 -29.69 -2.67
N HIS A 42 3.47 -28.85 -3.68
CA HIS A 42 4.40 -27.74 -3.65
C HIS A 42 3.85 -26.55 -2.85
N LEU A 43 3.81 -26.67 -1.52
CA LEU A 43 3.28 -25.64 -0.63
C LEU A 43 3.99 -24.29 -0.81
N GLY A 44 5.30 -24.29 -1.04
CA GLY A 44 6.05 -23.05 -1.32
C GLY A 44 5.59 -22.32 -2.59
N TYR A 45 5.27 -23.06 -3.66
CA TYR A 45 4.75 -22.47 -4.90
C TYR A 45 3.32 -21.95 -4.72
N ILE A 46 2.49 -22.66 -3.96
CA ILE A 46 1.12 -22.22 -3.64
C ILE A 46 1.15 -20.84 -2.95
N LEU A 47 1.99 -20.67 -1.93
CA LEU A 47 2.14 -19.39 -1.23
C LEU A 47 2.75 -18.30 -2.12
N CYS A 48 3.70 -18.66 -2.99
CA CYS A 48 4.27 -17.73 -3.96
C CYS A 48 3.20 -17.22 -4.94
N ASP A 49 2.32 -18.10 -5.41
CA ASP A 49 1.21 -17.75 -6.31
C ASP A 49 0.14 -16.92 -5.59
N LEU A 50 -0.14 -17.23 -4.32
CA LEU A 50 -1.02 -16.42 -3.48
C LEU A 50 -0.48 -14.99 -3.39
N ARG A 51 0.81 -14.83 -3.08
CA ARG A 51 1.47 -13.54 -2.98
C ARG A 51 1.47 -12.75 -4.29
N SER A 52 1.77 -13.43 -5.40
CA SER A 52 2.04 -12.78 -6.68
C SER A 52 0.80 -12.57 -7.55
N LYS A 53 -0.18 -13.47 -7.48
CA LYS A 53 -1.39 -13.51 -8.32
C LYS A 53 -2.69 -13.38 -7.51
N GLY A 54 -2.62 -13.46 -6.18
CA GLY A 54 -3.80 -13.45 -5.31
C GLY A 54 -4.66 -14.71 -5.45
N THR A 55 -4.04 -15.87 -5.69
CA THR A 55 -4.79 -17.14 -5.61
C THR A 55 -5.31 -17.35 -4.19
N TYR A 56 -6.49 -17.97 -4.06
CA TYR A 56 -7.16 -18.17 -2.77
C TYR A 56 -7.44 -16.89 -1.96
N PHE A 57 -7.46 -15.71 -2.59
CA PHE A 57 -7.59 -14.42 -1.90
C PHE A 57 -8.74 -14.36 -0.88
N GLY A 58 -9.93 -14.87 -1.22
CA GLY A 58 -11.06 -14.88 -0.29
C GLY A 58 -10.79 -15.70 0.99
N PHE A 59 -10.10 -16.83 0.87
CA PHE A 59 -9.72 -17.65 2.02
C PHE A 59 -8.59 -17.01 2.82
N TYR A 60 -7.56 -16.51 2.12
CA TYR A 60 -6.46 -15.75 2.74
C TYR A 60 -6.98 -14.58 3.58
N GLY A 61 -7.95 -13.84 3.06
CA GLY A 61 -8.53 -12.68 3.73
C GLY A 61 -9.40 -13.04 4.93
N ARG A 62 -10.09 -14.18 4.90
CA ARG A 62 -10.85 -14.70 6.05
C ARG A 62 -9.93 -15.20 7.17
N ASP A 63 -8.87 -15.91 6.80
CA ASP A 63 -7.95 -16.55 7.76
C ASP A 63 -6.70 -15.70 8.04
N ILE A 64 -6.72 -14.40 7.73
CA ILE A 64 -5.52 -13.55 7.77
C ILE A 64 -4.89 -13.45 9.17
N GLU A 65 -5.73 -13.51 10.20
CA GLU A 65 -5.34 -13.50 11.63
C GLU A 65 -4.68 -14.83 12.00
N LYS A 66 -5.33 -15.96 11.68
CA LYS A 66 -4.78 -17.31 11.86
C LYS A 66 -3.41 -17.46 11.15
N LEU A 67 -3.29 -16.94 9.94
CA LEU A 67 -2.02 -16.89 9.22
C LEU A 67 -0.99 -15.99 9.93
N GLY A 68 -1.43 -14.89 10.54
CA GLY A 68 -0.59 -14.02 11.37
C GLY A 68 -0.01 -14.73 12.60
N GLU A 69 -0.84 -15.51 13.30
CA GLU A 69 -0.43 -16.33 14.46
C GLU A 69 0.63 -17.38 14.07
N LEU A 70 0.50 -17.96 12.87
CA LEU A 70 1.50 -18.86 12.28
C LEU A 70 2.76 -18.14 11.76
N GLY A 71 2.85 -16.82 11.92
CA GLY A 71 3.98 -16.00 11.44
C GLY A 71 4.00 -15.78 9.92
N LEU A 72 2.93 -16.10 9.21
CA LEU A 72 2.78 -15.96 7.75
C LEU A 72 2.24 -14.56 7.38
N ASN A 73 3.01 -13.54 7.73
CA ASN A 73 2.69 -12.12 7.48
C ASN A 73 3.02 -11.67 6.04
N GLN A 74 2.64 -12.44 5.02
CA GLN A 74 3.04 -12.16 3.64
C GLN A 74 2.31 -10.95 3.06
N LYS A 75 3.09 -10.05 2.44
CA LYS A 75 2.61 -8.87 1.69
C LYS A 75 2.31 -9.24 0.24
N LEU A 76 1.20 -8.74 -0.30
CA LEU A 76 0.79 -8.92 -1.68
C LEU A 76 1.69 -8.12 -2.64
N SER A 77 1.85 -8.64 -3.86
CA SER A 77 2.48 -7.90 -4.95
C SER A 77 1.57 -6.78 -5.47
N SER A 78 2.14 -5.77 -6.13
CA SER A 78 1.35 -4.72 -6.80
C SER A 78 0.34 -5.28 -7.81
N ARG A 79 0.67 -6.40 -8.45
CA ARG A 79 -0.24 -7.09 -9.38
C ARG A 79 -1.43 -7.70 -8.64
N ALA A 80 -1.17 -8.52 -7.62
CA ALA A 80 -2.22 -9.14 -6.83
C ALA A 80 -3.11 -8.10 -6.15
N TRP A 81 -2.51 -7.02 -5.66
CA TRP A 81 -3.23 -5.87 -5.12
C TRP A 81 -4.19 -5.26 -6.15
N LYS A 82 -3.67 -4.89 -7.33
CA LYS A 82 -4.48 -4.28 -8.41
C LYS A 82 -5.62 -5.19 -8.87
N GLU A 83 -5.38 -6.50 -8.94
CA GLU A 83 -6.38 -7.46 -9.43
C GLU A 83 -7.42 -7.85 -8.36
N ARG A 84 -7.07 -7.84 -7.07
CA ARG A 84 -7.93 -8.40 -6.01
C ARG A 84 -8.43 -7.37 -5.00
N VAL A 85 -7.60 -6.41 -4.62
CA VAL A 85 -7.89 -5.49 -3.52
C VAL A 85 -8.44 -4.17 -4.07
N ALA A 86 -7.83 -3.61 -5.10
CA ALA A 86 -8.24 -2.30 -5.65
C ALA A 86 -9.75 -2.23 -6.00
N PRO A 87 -10.36 -3.21 -6.69
CA PRO A 87 -11.79 -3.16 -6.98
C PRO A 87 -12.69 -3.19 -5.73
N LEU A 88 -12.21 -3.83 -4.65
CA LEU A 88 -12.94 -3.88 -3.37
C LEU A 88 -12.85 -2.55 -2.62
N LEU A 89 -11.72 -1.86 -2.74
CA LEU A 89 -11.56 -0.51 -2.19
C LEU A 89 -12.40 0.50 -2.95
N ASP A 90 -12.42 0.42 -4.29
CA ASP A 90 -13.27 1.28 -5.13
C ASP A 90 -14.74 1.12 -4.72
N LEU A 91 -15.21 -0.13 -4.56
CA LEU A 91 -16.56 -0.42 -4.11
C LEU A 91 -16.83 0.07 -2.67
N CYS A 92 -15.86 -0.08 -1.76
CA CYS A 92 -15.96 0.44 -0.40
C CYS A 92 -16.13 1.95 -0.38
N MET A 93 -15.34 2.67 -1.19
CA MET A 93 -15.41 4.13 -1.33
C MET A 93 -16.74 4.58 -1.93
N GLU A 94 -17.28 3.85 -2.92
CA GLU A 94 -18.60 4.15 -3.50
C GLU A 94 -19.74 4.00 -2.49
N LEU A 95 -19.65 3.01 -1.57
CA LEU A 95 -20.70 2.73 -0.59
C LEU A 95 -20.62 3.62 0.66
N HIS A 96 -19.40 3.93 1.13
CA HIS A 96 -19.18 4.58 2.42
C HIS A 96 -18.61 6.00 2.32
N GLY A 97 -18.13 6.44 1.14
CA GLY A 97 -17.51 7.75 0.92
C GLY A 97 -15.98 7.76 1.04
N GLU A 98 -15.37 8.95 1.14
CA GLU A 98 -13.91 9.17 1.26
C GLU A 98 -13.33 8.81 2.64
N GLU A 99 -13.98 7.92 3.39
CA GLU A 99 -13.48 7.49 4.69
C GLU A 99 -12.43 6.38 4.51
N GLU A 100 -11.31 6.49 5.23
CA GLU A 100 -10.27 5.48 5.24
C GLU A 100 -10.85 4.13 5.70
N VAL A 101 -10.50 3.04 5.01
CA VAL A 101 -11.05 1.71 5.34
C VAL A 101 -10.68 1.37 6.80
N PRO A 102 -11.66 1.13 7.69
CA PRO A 102 -11.38 0.80 9.07
C PRO A 102 -10.48 -0.43 9.20
N HIS A 103 -9.56 -0.42 10.16
CA HIS A 103 -8.58 -1.52 10.36
C HIS A 103 -9.26 -2.89 10.54
N ASP A 104 -10.38 -2.92 11.23
CA ASP A 104 -11.18 -4.11 11.52
C ASP A 104 -12.29 -4.37 10.49
N PHE A 105 -12.33 -3.63 9.37
CA PHE A 105 -13.37 -3.76 8.36
C PHE A 105 -13.42 -5.17 7.76
N VAL A 106 -14.63 -5.74 7.76
CA VAL A 106 -14.96 -7.05 7.20
C VAL A 106 -16.01 -6.87 6.12
N ILE A 107 -15.79 -7.50 4.97
CA ILE A 107 -16.77 -7.48 3.87
C ILE A 107 -18.06 -8.17 4.33
N PRO A 108 -19.21 -7.46 4.36
CA PRO A 108 -20.48 -8.00 4.82
C PRO A 108 -21.07 -9.00 3.82
N SER A 109 -21.93 -9.89 4.31
CA SER A 109 -22.59 -10.93 3.51
C SER A 109 -23.82 -10.43 2.78
N GLU A 110 -23.68 -9.32 2.07
CA GLU A 110 -24.79 -8.66 1.37
C GLU A 110 -24.34 -8.00 0.07
N ALA A 111 -25.30 -7.71 -0.81
CA ALA A 111 -25.04 -6.95 -2.02
C ALA A 111 -24.53 -5.54 -1.69
N PRO A 112 -23.61 -4.95 -2.48
CA PRO A 112 -23.15 -5.41 -3.79
C PRO A 112 -21.94 -6.35 -3.77
N TRP A 113 -21.51 -6.85 -2.60
CA TRP A 113 -20.32 -7.68 -2.49
C TRP A 113 -20.53 -9.08 -3.09
N ASP A 114 -19.57 -9.55 -3.88
CA ASP A 114 -19.53 -10.95 -4.36
C ASP A 114 -19.45 -11.90 -3.15
N GLU A 115 -20.27 -12.95 -3.15
CA GLU A 115 -20.31 -13.98 -2.10
C GLU A 115 -18.94 -14.56 -1.76
N LYS A 116 -18.06 -14.67 -2.76
CA LYS A 116 -16.70 -15.17 -2.59
C LYS A 116 -15.86 -14.28 -1.68
N MET A 117 -16.17 -12.99 -1.62
CA MET A 117 -15.47 -11.97 -0.84
C MET A 117 -16.06 -11.78 0.55
N TRP A 118 -17.22 -12.38 0.86
CA TRP A 118 -17.82 -12.28 2.18
C TRP A 118 -16.90 -12.79 3.28
N GLY A 119 -16.87 -12.06 4.39
CA GLY A 119 -16.03 -12.34 5.55
C GLY A 119 -14.55 -12.02 5.36
N VAL A 120 -14.12 -11.55 4.19
CA VAL A 120 -12.74 -11.11 3.99
C VAL A 120 -12.47 -9.89 4.88
N ARG A 121 -11.43 -9.99 5.70
CA ARG A 121 -10.95 -8.90 6.58
C ARG A 121 -10.15 -7.88 5.77
N LEU A 122 -10.85 -7.11 4.94
CA LEU A 122 -10.24 -6.16 4.00
C LEU A 122 -9.40 -5.09 4.72
N GLY A 123 -9.83 -4.60 5.89
CA GLY A 123 -9.06 -3.65 6.70
C GLY A 123 -7.66 -4.17 7.07
N LEU A 124 -7.59 -5.42 7.54
CA LEU A 124 -6.32 -6.08 7.88
C LEU A 124 -5.42 -6.30 6.65
N ILE A 125 -6.03 -6.60 5.48
CA ILE A 125 -5.28 -6.74 4.23
C ILE A 125 -4.64 -5.39 3.85
N VAL A 126 -5.39 -4.29 3.95
CA VAL A 126 -4.87 -2.95 3.66
C VAL A 126 -3.74 -2.59 4.63
N ALA A 127 -3.95 -2.77 5.93
CA ALA A 127 -2.96 -2.47 6.96
C ALA A 127 -1.66 -3.28 6.79
N ARG A 128 -1.72 -4.53 6.32
CA ARG A 128 -0.53 -5.36 6.06
C ARG A 128 0.22 -4.95 4.79
N ASN A 129 -0.37 -4.13 3.93
CA ASN A 129 0.18 -3.73 2.62
C ASN A 129 0.27 -2.20 2.43
N PRO A 130 0.94 -1.45 3.35
CA PRO A 130 1.04 0.01 3.26
C PRO A 130 1.75 0.48 1.99
N GLN A 131 2.62 -0.35 1.41
CA GLN A 131 3.30 -0.06 0.15
C GLN A 131 2.37 0.00 -1.08
N CYS A 132 1.14 -0.53 -0.95
CA CYS A 132 0.15 -0.57 -2.02
C CYS A 132 -1.07 0.31 -1.73
N ALA A 133 -1.23 0.80 -0.50
CA ALA A 133 -2.31 1.72 -0.16
C ALA A 133 -2.16 3.03 -0.97
N PRO A 134 -3.28 3.60 -1.44
CA PRO A 134 -3.23 4.89 -2.11
C PRO A 134 -2.67 5.93 -1.14
N ARG A 135 -1.66 6.71 -1.58
CA ARG A 135 -1.15 7.83 -0.78
C ARG A 135 -2.27 8.85 -0.62
N LYS A 136 -2.50 9.32 0.60
CA LYS A 136 -3.43 10.41 0.88
C LYS A 136 -2.96 11.66 0.13
N ILE A 137 -3.80 12.16 -0.78
CA ILE A 137 -3.60 13.43 -1.47
C ILE A 137 -4.59 14.40 -0.86
N LEU A 138 -4.12 15.25 0.02
CA LEU A 138 -4.97 16.29 0.60
C LEU A 138 -4.94 17.52 -0.30
N THR A 139 -6.10 17.90 -0.84
CA THR A 139 -6.22 19.09 -1.69
C THR A 139 -6.80 20.27 -0.90
N ILE A 140 -6.00 21.30 -0.66
CA ILE A 140 -6.44 22.55 -0.03
C ILE A 140 -6.74 23.59 -1.13
N SER A 141 -7.85 24.33 -1.03
CA SER A 141 -8.14 25.44 -1.93
C SER A 141 -7.64 26.77 -1.36
N ALA A 142 -6.70 27.43 -2.05
CA ALA A 142 -6.11 28.71 -1.65
C ALA A 142 -7.14 29.84 -1.51
N CYS A 143 -8.23 29.80 -2.28
CA CYS A 143 -9.29 30.80 -2.23
C CYS A 143 -10.03 30.86 -0.88
N LYS A 144 -10.01 29.77 -0.09
CA LYS A 144 -10.65 29.73 1.25
C LYS A 144 -9.83 30.43 2.33
N TYR A 145 -8.52 30.65 2.12
CA TYR A 145 -7.60 31.14 3.16
C TYR A 145 -7.13 32.58 2.93
N ASN A 146 -7.66 33.26 1.91
CA ASN A 146 -7.23 34.61 1.53
C ASN A 146 -7.97 35.73 2.31
N THR A 147 -8.70 35.41 3.37
CA THR A 147 -9.41 36.40 4.20
C THR A 147 -9.19 36.14 5.69
N LYS A 148 -8.24 36.87 6.30
CA LYS A 148 -7.86 36.97 7.75
C LYS A 148 -6.72 36.06 8.23
N PRO A 149 -6.00 36.41 9.33
CA PRO A 149 -4.58 36.13 9.50
C PRO A 149 -4.31 34.64 9.61
N LEU A 150 -3.10 34.25 9.20
CA LEU A 150 -2.52 32.90 9.18
C LEU A 150 -3.29 31.93 10.10
N ASN A 151 -4.31 31.26 9.56
CA ASN A 151 -4.96 30.17 10.28
C ASN A 151 -3.88 29.13 10.57
N ASP A 152 -3.87 28.59 11.77
CA ASP A 152 -2.99 27.48 12.13
C ASP A 152 -3.32 26.28 11.24
N LEU A 153 -2.38 25.94 10.34
CA LEU A 153 -2.49 24.84 9.39
C LEU A 153 -1.85 23.56 9.92
N SER A 154 -1.33 23.55 11.15
CA SER A 154 -0.64 22.40 11.74
C SER A 154 -1.46 21.10 11.65
N ALA A 155 -2.75 21.16 11.96
CA ALA A 155 -3.64 20.01 11.84
C ALA A 155 -3.78 19.49 10.39
N VAL A 156 -3.79 20.40 9.41
CA VAL A 156 -3.90 20.03 7.99
C VAL A 156 -2.56 19.48 7.48
N ASP A 157 -1.45 20.02 7.94
CA ASP A 157 -0.11 19.51 7.62
C ASP A 157 0.11 18.11 8.25
N GLU A 158 -0.26 17.92 9.52
CA GLU A 158 -0.23 16.62 10.20
C GLU A 158 -1.09 15.59 9.46
N GLU A 159 -2.28 15.99 9.01
CA GLU A 159 -3.16 15.11 8.24
C GLU A 159 -2.63 14.83 6.83
N ALA A 160 -2.01 15.82 6.17
CA ALA A 160 -1.49 15.72 4.80
C ALA A 160 -0.24 14.87 4.71
N PHE A 161 0.67 14.97 5.68
CA PHE A 161 1.92 14.21 5.67
C PHE A 161 1.81 12.89 6.45
N GLY A 162 0.87 12.79 7.41
CA GLY A 162 0.72 11.64 8.30
C GLY A 162 1.91 11.47 9.25
N TYR A 163 1.78 10.62 10.27
CA TYR A 163 2.85 10.38 11.26
C TYR A 163 4.15 9.83 10.64
N GLU A 164 4.06 9.20 9.46
CA GLU A 164 5.22 8.66 8.72
C GLU A 164 5.74 9.56 7.58
N GLY A 165 5.13 10.72 7.30
CA GLY A 165 5.72 11.77 6.46
C GLY A 165 5.78 11.53 4.94
N ILE A 166 4.89 10.72 4.36
CA ILE A 166 4.95 10.32 2.92
C ILE A 166 3.76 10.86 2.08
N GLY A 167 2.82 11.58 2.69
CA GLY A 167 1.67 12.12 1.96
C GLY A 167 2.01 13.30 1.03
N ILE A 168 1.11 13.62 0.11
CA ILE A 168 1.26 14.75 -0.83
C ILE A 168 0.20 15.79 -0.51
N LEU A 169 0.63 16.99 -0.14
CA LEU A 169 -0.25 18.16 -0.04
C LEU A 169 -0.35 18.86 -1.40
N VAL A 170 -1.57 18.94 -1.94
CA VAL A 170 -1.86 19.65 -3.19
C VAL A 170 -2.61 20.93 -2.87
N VAL A 171 -2.10 22.07 -3.32
CA VAL A 171 -2.81 23.35 -3.19
C VAL A 171 -3.42 23.72 -4.53
N SER A 172 -4.73 23.92 -4.55
CA SER A 172 -5.52 24.30 -5.73
C SER A 172 -6.00 25.75 -5.63
N GLY A 173 -6.28 26.39 -6.77
CA GLY A 173 -6.85 27.74 -6.82
C GLY A 173 -5.88 28.87 -6.43
N VAL A 174 -4.56 28.63 -6.46
CA VAL A 174 -3.56 29.69 -6.23
C VAL A 174 -3.67 30.72 -7.36
N PRO A 175 -3.95 32.00 -7.06
CA PRO A 175 -4.07 33.04 -8.09
C PRO A 175 -2.79 33.14 -8.93
N GLU A 176 -2.96 33.29 -10.24
CA GLU A 176 -1.88 33.47 -11.23
C GLU A 176 -0.84 32.33 -11.33
N LEU A 177 -0.96 31.25 -10.55
CA LEU A 177 0.05 30.19 -10.51
C LEU A 177 0.33 29.58 -11.88
N SER A 178 -0.72 29.34 -12.68
CA SER A 178 -0.58 28.77 -14.02
C SER A 178 0.22 29.68 -14.96
N ALA A 179 -0.08 30.98 -14.95
CA ALA A 179 0.64 31.98 -15.75
C ALA A 179 2.10 32.10 -15.29
N LYS A 180 2.33 32.30 -13.98
CA LYS A 180 3.70 32.39 -13.42
C LYS A 180 4.50 31.11 -13.66
N ARG A 181 3.88 29.93 -13.58
CA ARG A 181 4.54 28.65 -13.89
C ARG A 181 4.95 28.58 -15.35
N GLY A 182 4.11 29.05 -16.27
CA GLY A 182 4.43 29.16 -17.69
C GLY A 182 5.65 30.05 -17.96
N ASP A 183 5.74 31.17 -17.24
CA ASP A 183 6.85 32.11 -17.37
C ASP A 183 8.15 31.59 -16.72
N LEU A 184 8.04 30.94 -15.56
CA LEU A 184 9.20 30.51 -14.75
C LEU A 184 9.83 29.20 -15.20
N LEU A 185 9.05 28.19 -15.61
CA LEU A 185 9.59 26.87 -15.95
C LEU A 185 10.65 26.90 -17.07
N PRO A 186 10.49 27.69 -18.15
CA PRO A 186 11.52 27.79 -19.18
C PRO A 186 12.81 28.45 -18.70
N LEU A 187 12.76 29.31 -17.68
CA LEU A 187 13.95 30.01 -17.17
C LEU A 187 14.96 29.08 -16.52
N ALA A 188 14.50 28.01 -15.84
CA ALA A 188 15.40 27.00 -15.29
C ALA A 188 16.23 26.34 -16.40
N PHE A 189 15.59 26.01 -17.53
CA PHE A 189 16.27 25.45 -18.69
C PHE A 189 17.18 26.48 -19.37
N ALA A 190 16.73 27.73 -19.51
CA ALA A 190 17.54 28.81 -20.07
C ALA A 190 18.80 29.07 -19.22
N PHE A 191 18.67 29.06 -17.89
CA PHE A 191 19.77 29.23 -16.96
C PHE A 191 20.76 28.06 -17.02
N ALA A 192 20.28 26.82 -17.04
CA ALA A 192 21.13 25.63 -17.15
C ALA A 192 22.00 25.64 -18.42
N ASN A 193 21.48 26.20 -19.51
CA ASN A 193 22.17 26.33 -20.80
C ASN A 193 22.99 27.61 -20.96
N LEU A 194 23.11 28.44 -19.91
CA LEU A 194 24.02 29.58 -19.96
C LEU A 194 25.47 29.10 -20.16
N PRO A 195 26.31 29.87 -20.87
CA PRO A 195 27.74 29.62 -20.94
C PRO A 195 28.38 29.50 -19.56
N ASP A 196 29.33 28.57 -19.41
CA ASP A 196 29.95 28.28 -18.11
C ASP A 196 30.78 29.44 -17.55
N ASN A 197 31.17 30.40 -18.39
CA ASN A 197 31.82 31.65 -17.96
C ASN A 197 30.84 32.67 -17.33
N ILE A 198 29.52 32.43 -17.41
CA ILE A 198 28.47 33.31 -16.89
C ILE A 198 27.89 32.76 -15.58
N LYS A 199 27.76 31.44 -15.44
CA LYS A 199 27.21 30.78 -14.24
C LYS A 199 27.87 31.17 -12.91
N PRO A 200 29.21 31.35 -12.83
CA PRO A 200 29.87 31.75 -11.58
C PRO A 200 29.42 33.11 -11.03
N LYS A 201 28.79 33.98 -11.84
CA LYS A 201 28.25 35.26 -11.37
C LYS A 201 27.02 35.11 -10.47
N PHE A 202 26.39 33.93 -10.50
CA PHE A 202 25.19 33.60 -9.73
C PHE A 202 25.49 32.69 -8.54
N GLU A 203 26.76 32.30 -8.36
CA GLU A 203 27.21 31.58 -7.18
C GLU A 203 27.42 32.57 -6.04
N LEU A 204 26.90 32.24 -4.86
CA LEU A 204 27.19 32.98 -3.63
C LEU A 204 28.46 32.37 -3.02
N PRO A 205 29.60 33.08 -2.96
CA PRO A 205 30.89 32.51 -2.54
C PRO A 205 30.87 31.98 -1.10
N GLU A 206 29.96 32.50 -0.28
CA GLU A 206 29.80 32.19 1.15
C GLU A 206 28.71 31.15 1.43
N ALA A 207 28.02 30.66 0.38
CA ALA A 207 26.99 29.65 0.55
C ALA A 207 27.62 28.27 0.80
N PHE A 208 27.29 27.66 1.93
CA PHE A 208 27.63 26.28 2.23
C PHE A 208 26.68 25.36 1.47
N TYR A 209 27.19 24.56 0.55
CA TYR A 209 26.40 23.53 -0.12
C TYR A 209 26.52 22.22 0.68
N ASN A 210 25.39 21.64 1.07
CA ASN A 210 25.35 20.26 1.55
C ASN A 210 25.36 19.34 0.32
N PHE A 211 26.38 18.49 0.20
CA PHE A 211 26.33 17.37 -0.71
C PHE A 211 25.52 16.25 -0.03
N GLY A 212 24.32 16.01 -0.56
CA GLY A 212 23.47 14.86 -0.20
C GLY A 212 23.71 13.68 -1.12
#